data_AF-A0AAQ4S5G0-F1
#
_entry.id   AF-A0AAQ4S5G0-F1
#
_cell.length_a   1.000
_cell.length_b   1.000
_cell.length_c   1.000
_cell.angle_alpha   90.00
_cell.angle_beta   90.00
_cell.angle_gamma   90.00
#
_symmetry.space_group_name_H-M   'P 1'
#
loop_
_entity.id
_entity.type
_entity.pdbx_description
1 polymer ?
#
loop_
_entity_poly.entity_id
_entity_poly.type
_entity_poly.pdbx_seq_one_letter_code
_entity_poly.pdbx_strand_id
1 'polypeptide(L)'
;MAVLWPPAACPSCRFQYALTKGGCLLFSCSQCRYQFCSGCNNPYHKTVCKAAQCICPGLHAHHPRDCLFYLRDWEPPRLQALLQRSGVDFNTDPSDGSQSEACCVMEQKDDKVESPCGLRTQPGQAGLCEKHYKEYLVSLINAHSLDPAPLYEASEVIRACERYLVDTQRGGDEDEDVFLARLLKKLMEVPLGEKVPRNK
;
A
#
# COMPACT_ATOMS: atom_id res chain seq x y z
N MET A 1 5.61 20.97 -3.79
CA MET A 1 4.54 20.25 -3.06
C MET A 1 5.19 19.21 -2.17
N ALA A 2 5.03 19.33 -0.85
CA ALA A 2 5.48 18.30 0.08
C ALA A 2 4.48 17.13 0.03
N VAL A 3 5.02 15.92 -0.01
CA VAL A 3 4.32 14.64 -0.19
C VAL A 3 3.08 14.54 0.71
N LEU A 4 1.96 14.14 0.11
CA LEU A 4 0.65 13.91 0.73
C LEU A 4 0.60 12.68 1.66
N TRP A 5 1.70 12.37 2.35
CA TRP A 5 1.68 11.39 3.42
C TRP A 5 1.64 12.14 4.75
N PRO A 6 0.62 11.93 5.61
CA PRO A 6 0.66 12.52 6.94
C PRO A 6 1.96 12.10 7.63
N PRO A 7 2.63 12.99 8.40
CA PRO A 7 3.86 12.64 9.09
C PRO A 7 3.66 11.30 9.78
N ALA A 8 4.46 10.31 9.36
CA ALA A 8 4.30 8.98 9.89
C ALA A 8 4.63 9.05 11.39
N ALA A 9 3.73 8.56 12.23
CA ALA A 9 4.02 8.39 13.65
C ALA A 9 4.52 6.98 13.87
N CYS A 10 5.58 6.81 14.66
CA CYS A 10 5.95 5.47 15.12
C CYS A 10 4.75 4.85 15.86
N PRO A 11 4.25 3.67 15.46
CA PRO A 11 3.12 3.04 16.14
C PRO A 11 3.44 2.60 17.57
N SER A 12 4.74 2.48 17.92
CA SER A 12 5.21 2.12 19.26
C SER A 12 5.37 3.35 20.16
N CYS A 13 6.25 4.31 19.81
CA CYS A 13 6.56 5.45 20.68
C CYS A 13 5.93 6.79 20.27
N ARG A 14 5.11 6.82 19.21
CA ARG A 14 4.43 8.01 18.66
C ARG A 14 5.35 9.13 18.16
N PHE A 15 6.65 8.90 18.05
CA PHE A 15 7.59 9.84 17.44
C PHE A 15 7.18 10.16 15.99
N GLN A 16 7.14 11.44 15.65
CA GLN A 16 6.72 11.96 14.34
C GLN A 16 7.93 12.09 13.41
N TYR A 17 7.82 11.58 12.19
CA TYR A 17 8.84 11.80 11.15
C TYR A 17 8.45 12.99 10.26
N ALA A 18 9.45 13.82 9.93
CA ALA A 18 9.26 14.94 9.01
C ALA A 18 9.13 14.50 7.54
N LEU A 19 9.84 13.43 7.15
CA LEU A 19 9.86 12.91 5.79
C LEU A 19 9.79 11.38 5.77
N THR A 20 9.30 10.83 4.66
CA THR A 20 9.33 9.40 4.38
C THR A 20 10.71 8.97 3.85
N LYS A 21 11.09 7.73 4.14
CA LYS A 21 12.25 7.08 3.52
C LYS A 21 11.81 6.53 2.18
N GLY A 22 12.04 7.31 1.13
CA GLY A 22 11.71 6.99 -0.25
C GLY A 22 11.74 5.51 -0.64
N GLY A 23 10.59 4.83 -0.67
CA GLY A 23 10.42 3.51 -1.27
C GLY A 23 10.78 2.29 -0.43
N CYS A 24 11.42 2.46 0.73
CA CYS A 24 11.63 1.34 1.65
C CYS A 24 10.45 1.23 2.61
N LEU A 25 9.72 0.12 2.52
CA LEU A 25 8.57 -0.13 3.41
C LEU A 25 9.01 -0.57 4.80
N LEU A 26 10.20 -1.16 4.95
CA LEU A 26 10.77 -1.51 6.25
C LEU A 26 11.30 -0.25 6.93
N PHE A 27 10.53 0.26 7.89
CA PHE A 27 10.90 1.42 8.66
C PHE A 27 11.45 1.02 10.03
N SER A 28 12.57 1.61 10.45
CA SER A 28 13.15 1.45 11.80
C SER A 28 13.10 2.77 12.54
N CYS A 29 12.38 2.82 13.67
CA CYS A 29 12.27 4.03 14.47
C CYS A 29 13.63 4.46 15.05
N SER A 30 14.00 5.73 14.88
CA SER A 30 15.24 6.28 15.43
C SER A 30 15.24 6.36 16.96
N GLN A 31 14.06 6.52 17.58
CA GLN A 31 13.92 6.68 19.03
C GLN A 31 13.83 5.34 19.77
N CYS A 32 12.96 4.43 19.31
CA CYS A 32 12.69 3.17 20.04
C CYS A 32 13.15 1.91 19.29
N ARG A 33 13.75 2.03 18.10
CA ARG A 33 14.21 0.92 17.24
C ARG A 33 13.11 -0.05 16.77
N TYR A 34 11.84 0.25 17.04
CA TYR A 34 10.71 -0.52 16.54
C TYR A 34 10.72 -0.59 15.02
N GLN A 35 10.55 -1.78 14.47
CA GLN A 35 10.53 -2.02 13.04
C GLN A 35 9.12 -2.32 12.55
N PHE A 36 8.67 -1.59 11.54
CA PHE A 36 7.29 -1.64 11.06
C PHE A 36 7.20 -1.30 9.58
N CYS A 37 6.11 -1.72 8.94
CA CYS A 37 5.78 -1.32 7.58
C CYS A 37 5.30 0.13 7.54
N SER A 38 5.93 1.00 6.75
CA SER A 38 5.46 2.40 6.59
C SER A 38 4.09 2.52 5.93
N GLY A 39 3.66 1.51 5.16
CA GLY A 39 2.36 1.51 4.48
C GLY A 39 1.18 1.05 5.35
N CYS A 40 1.37 0.09 6.26
CA CYS A 40 0.28 -0.45 7.09
C CYS A 40 0.55 -0.45 8.59
N ASN A 41 1.69 0.06 9.05
CA ASN A 41 2.11 0.10 10.45
C ASN A 41 2.19 -1.26 11.17
N ASN A 42 2.10 -2.39 10.45
CA ASN A 42 2.30 -3.70 11.05
C ASN A 42 3.78 -3.94 11.39
N PRO A 43 4.05 -4.65 12.51
CA PRO A 43 5.42 -4.97 12.92
C PRO A 43 6.12 -5.85 11.90
N TYR A 44 7.44 -5.68 11.81
CA TYR A 44 8.31 -6.71 11.24
C TYR A 44 8.72 -7.72 12.31
N HIS A 45 8.66 -9.01 11.95
CA HIS A 45 9.06 -10.14 12.76
C HIS A 45 10.48 -10.57 12.36
N LYS A 46 11.41 -10.54 13.32
CA LYS A 46 12.81 -10.96 13.15
C LYS A 46 13.06 -12.44 13.51
N THR A 47 12.14 -13.01 14.27
CA THR A 47 12.21 -14.37 14.84
C THR A 47 10.89 -15.08 14.56
N VAL A 48 10.60 -16.18 15.29
CA VAL A 48 9.38 -16.99 15.14
C VAL A 48 8.14 -16.11 15.06
N CYS A 49 7.48 -16.13 13.90
CA CYS A 49 6.22 -15.46 13.72
C CYS A 49 5.10 -16.27 14.34
N LYS A 50 4.29 -15.61 15.19
CA LYS A 50 3.14 -16.23 15.86
C LYS A 50 1.86 -16.17 15.03
N ALA A 51 1.90 -15.59 13.84
CA ALA A 51 0.74 -15.57 12.95
C ALA A 51 0.40 -17.00 12.51
N ALA A 52 -0.90 -17.30 12.45
CA ALA A 52 -1.39 -18.61 12.06
C ALA A 52 -0.83 -19.01 10.69
N GLN A 53 -0.32 -20.24 10.60
CA GLN A 53 0.22 -20.83 9.37
C GLN A 53 1.39 -20.05 8.73
N CYS A 54 2.03 -19.13 9.46
CA CYS A 54 3.21 -18.46 8.97
C CYS A 54 4.45 -19.35 9.08
N ILE A 55 5.00 -19.75 7.93
CA ILE A 55 6.23 -20.54 7.82
C ILE A 55 7.45 -19.72 7.38
N CYS A 56 7.32 -18.39 7.28
CA CYS A 56 8.39 -17.54 6.80
C CYS A 56 9.58 -17.53 7.79
N PRO A 57 10.78 -17.97 7.37
CA PRO A 57 11.93 -18.09 8.27
C PRO A 57 12.71 -16.78 8.44
N GLY A 58 12.46 -15.78 7.59
CA GLY A 58 13.20 -14.53 7.53
C GLY A 58 12.44 -13.32 8.07
N LEU A 59 13.06 -12.14 7.95
CA LEU A 59 12.45 -10.86 8.32
C LEU A 59 11.22 -10.56 7.43
N HIS A 60 10.03 -10.50 8.03
CA HIS A 60 8.79 -10.24 7.28
C HIS A 60 7.75 -9.49 8.12
N ALA A 61 6.73 -8.95 7.46
CA ALA A 61 5.53 -8.43 8.10
C ALA A 61 4.29 -9.02 7.41
N HIS A 62 3.17 -9.06 8.13
CA HIS A 62 1.88 -9.44 7.56
C HIS A 62 1.18 -8.20 7.05
N HIS A 63 0.92 -8.13 5.75
CA HIS A 63 0.34 -6.97 5.12
C HIS A 63 -1.15 -7.21 4.81
N PRO A 64 -2.04 -6.25 5.13
CA PRO A 64 -3.41 -6.28 4.63
C PRO A 64 -3.43 -5.99 3.12
N ARG A 65 -4.53 -6.34 2.44
CA ARG A 65 -4.61 -6.28 0.97
C ARG A 65 -4.54 -4.87 0.40
N ASP A 66 -4.93 -3.86 1.18
CA ASP A 66 -4.84 -2.43 0.86
C ASP A 66 -3.48 -1.80 1.21
N CYS A 67 -2.50 -2.58 1.69
CA CYS A 67 -1.18 -2.04 1.97
C CYS A 67 -0.43 -1.67 0.69
N LEU A 68 0.30 -0.55 0.73
CA LEU A 68 1.28 -0.16 -0.29
C LEU A 68 2.27 -1.28 -0.65
N PHE A 69 2.55 -2.22 0.26
CA PHE A 69 3.35 -3.41 -0.02
C PHE A 69 2.86 -4.21 -1.23
N TYR A 70 1.53 -4.37 -1.37
CA TYR A 70 0.91 -5.02 -2.52
C TYR A 70 0.56 -4.03 -3.62
N LEU A 71 -0.07 -2.90 -3.26
CA LEU A 71 -0.61 -1.98 -4.26
C LEU A 71 0.46 -1.26 -5.09
N ARG A 72 1.72 -1.18 -4.63
CA ARG A 72 2.82 -0.65 -5.44
C ARG A 72 3.15 -1.49 -6.67
N ASP A 73 2.76 -2.77 -6.68
CA ASP A 73 2.99 -3.68 -7.80
C ASP A 73 1.91 -3.53 -8.89
N TRP A 74 0.84 -2.76 -8.62
CA TRP A 74 -0.14 -2.40 -9.63
C TRP A 74 0.34 -1.24 -10.48
N GLU A 75 0.01 -1.30 -11.77
CA GLU A 75 0.22 -0.18 -12.68
C GLU A 75 -0.70 1.00 -12.36
N PRO A 76 -0.26 2.26 -12.60
CA PRO A 76 -1.05 3.44 -12.27
C PRO A 76 -2.50 3.41 -12.81
N PRO A 77 -2.76 2.98 -14.07
CA PRO A 77 -4.14 2.88 -14.57
C PRO A 77 -5.06 1.99 -13.73
N ARG A 78 -4.54 0.91 -13.13
CA ARG A 78 -5.34 0.00 -12.29
C ARG A 78 -5.68 0.64 -10.95
N LEU A 79 -4.74 1.38 -10.35
CA LEU A 79 -4.98 2.17 -9.13
C LEU A 79 -5.97 3.31 -9.39
N GLN A 80 -5.84 3.99 -10.54
CA GLN A 80 -6.78 5.02 -10.99
C GLN A 80 -8.19 4.45 -11.18
N ALA A 81 -8.33 3.27 -11.81
CA ALA A 81 -9.62 2.62 -11.98
C ALA A 81 -10.34 2.35 -10.64
N LEU A 82 -9.59 2.02 -9.58
CA LEU A 82 -10.14 1.84 -8.23
C LEU A 82 -10.66 3.15 -7.63
N LEU A 83 -9.97 4.26 -7.87
CA LEU A 83 -10.39 5.59 -7.43
C LEU A 83 -11.62 6.07 -8.23
N GLN A 84 -11.58 5.92 -9.56
CA GLN A 84 -12.67 6.30 -10.47
C GLN A 84 -13.99 5.59 -10.15
N ARG A 85 -13.96 4.26 -9.97
CA ARG A 85 -15.19 3.49 -9.64
C ARG A 85 -15.81 3.89 -8.30
N SER A 86 -15.04 4.55 -7.43
CA SER A 86 -15.44 4.98 -6.11
C SER A 86 -15.74 6.48 -6.04
N GLY A 87 -15.65 7.20 -7.17
CA GLY A 87 -15.87 8.64 -7.22
C GLY A 87 -14.83 9.47 -6.46
N VAL A 88 -13.59 8.97 -6.34
CA VAL A 88 -12.49 9.68 -5.68
C VAL A 88 -11.62 10.36 -6.73
N ASP A 89 -11.52 11.67 -6.65
CA ASP A 89 -10.69 12.47 -7.56
C ASP A 89 -9.19 12.25 -7.30
N PHE A 90 -8.39 12.34 -8.37
CA PHE A 90 -6.94 12.28 -8.32
C PHE A 90 -6.33 13.15 -9.41
N ASN A 91 -5.11 13.62 -9.17
CA ASN A 91 -4.39 14.47 -10.10
C ASN A 91 -3.65 13.63 -11.16
N THR A 92 -3.70 14.11 -12.40
CA THR A 92 -2.89 13.61 -13.53
C THR A 92 -1.94 14.69 -14.04
N ASP A 93 -2.31 15.96 -13.88
CA ASP A 93 -1.50 17.11 -14.28
C ASP A 93 -0.74 17.72 -13.10
N PRO A 94 0.43 18.34 -13.33
CA PRO A 94 1.15 19.07 -12.28
C PRO A 94 0.31 20.24 -11.76
N SER A 95 0.31 20.45 -10.45
CA SER A 95 -0.52 21.46 -9.80
C SER A 95 -0.19 22.91 -10.16
N ASP A 96 1.02 23.18 -10.67
CA ASP A 96 1.46 24.52 -11.12
C ASP A 96 1.42 24.68 -12.66
N GLY A 97 0.90 23.68 -13.38
CA GLY A 97 0.88 23.65 -14.84
C GLY A 97 2.25 23.49 -15.50
N SER A 98 3.34 23.39 -14.72
CA SER A 98 4.70 23.19 -15.22
C SER A 98 5.14 21.74 -15.03
N GLN A 99 5.37 21.03 -16.14
CA GLN A 99 5.90 19.68 -16.08
C GLN A 99 7.40 19.73 -15.80
N SER A 100 7.80 19.55 -14.54
CA SER A 100 9.19 19.28 -14.19
C SER A 100 9.60 17.90 -14.70
N GLU A 101 10.74 17.79 -15.40
CA GLU A 101 11.27 16.52 -15.91
C GLU A 101 11.68 15.55 -14.78
N ALA A 102 11.92 16.07 -13.58
CA ALA A 102 12.37 15.33 -12.42
C ALA A 102 11.43 15.50 -11.22
N CYS A 103 11.22 14.40 -10.49
CA CYS A 103 10.36 14.34 -9.31
C CYS A 103 10.95 15.13 -8.14
N CYS A 104 10.18 16.09 -7.62
CA CYS A 104 10.60 17.00 -6.55
C CYS A 104 10.24 16.53 -5.13
N VAL A 105 9.70 15.32 -4.98
CA VAL A 105 9.42 14.72 -3.67
C VAL A 105 10.70 14.66 -2.83
N MET A 106 10.68 15.32 -1.68
CA MET A 106 11.80 15.32 -0.73
C MET A 106 11.85 13.99 0.02
N GLU A 107 13.00 13.32 -0.03
CA GLU A 107 13.25 12.07 0.66
C GLU A 107 14.43 12.23 1.62
N GLN A 108 14.38 11.54 2.76
CA GLN A 108 15.53 11.43 3.66
C GLN A 108 16.43 10.27 3.20
N LYS A 109 17.65 10.59 2.75
CA LYS A 109 18.68 9.59 2.40
C LYS A 109 19.28 8.94 3.65
N ASP A 110 20.03 7.85 3.47
CA ASP A 110 20.64 7.10 4.57
C ASP A 110 21.60 7.95 5.43
N ASP A 111 22.26 8.93 4.82
CA ASP A 111 23.13 9.91 5.50
C ASP A 111 22.34 10.98 6.29
N LYS A 112 21.01 10.84 6.38
CA LYS A 112 20.05 11.80 6.95
C LYS A 112 19.98 13.14 6.23
N VAL A 113 20.58 13.24 5.04
CA VAL A 113 20.47 14.41 4.16
C VAL A 113 19.16 14.34 3.39
N GLU A 114 18.39 15.42 3.45
CA GLU A 114 17.15 15.58 2.68
C GLU A 114 17.49 16.05 1.26
N SER A 115 16.94 15.38 0.26
CA SER A 115 17.13 15.79 -1.14
C SER A 115 15.94 15.36 -1.99
N PRO A 116 15.67 16.04 -3.11
CA PRO A 116 14.61 15.62 -4.02
C PRO A 116 14.91 14.23 -4.60
N CYS A 117 13.86 13.46 -4.85
CA CYS A 117 13.90 12.15 -5.47
C CYS A 117 14.69 12.17 -6.79
N GLY A 118 14.42 13.16 -7.65
CA GLY A 118 15.14 13.36 -8.90
C GLY A 118 14.84 12.35 -10.01
N LEU A 119 14.03 11.31 -9.74
CA LEU A 119 13.60 10.35 -10.77
C LEU A 119 12.72 11.01 -11.83
N ARG A 120 12.80 10.50 -13.06
CA ARG A 120 12.07 11.03 -14.21
C ARG A 120 10.55 10.98 -13.99
N THR A 121 9.87 12.06 -14.37
CA THR A 121 8.41 12.15 -14.40
C THR A 121 7.86 11.74 -15.77
N GLN A 122 6.60 11.32 -15.82
CA GLN A 122 5.90 11.07 -17.08
C GLN A 122 4.59 11.88 -17.14
N PRO A 123 4.07 12.19 -18.34
CA PRO A 123 2.74 12.77 -18.50
C PRO A 123 1.67 11.94 -17.78
N GLY A 124 0.66 12.59 -17.21
CA GLY A 124 -0.42 11.92 -16.50
C GLY A 124 -0.09 11.46 -15.07
N GLN A 125 1.12 11.77 -14.55
CA GLN A 125 1.57 11.39 -13.20
C GLN A 125 1.70 12.57 -12.23
N ALA A 126 0.98 13.66 -12.45
CA ALA A 126 0.93 14.84 -11.59
C ALA A 126 2.31 15.46 -11.26
N GLY A 127 3.28 15.34 -12.18
CA GLY A 127 4.66 15.79 -11.96
C GLY A 127 5.47 14.94 -10.97
N LEU A 128 5.01 13.72 -10.67
CA LEU A 128 5.69 12.73 -9.83
C LEU A 128 6.36 11.67 -10.70
N CYS A 129 7.42 11.03 -10.17
CA CYS A 129 7.90 9.78 -10.75
C CYS A 129 6.90 8.65 -10.47
N GLU A 130 6.96 7.57 -11.23
CA GLU A 130 5.98 6.49 -11.13
C GLU A 130 5.83 5.91 -9.72
N LYS A 131 6.95 5.69 -9.02
CA LYS A 131 6.96 5.26 -7.62
C LYS A 131 6.14 6.19 -6.73
N HIS A 132 6.44 7.49 -6.75
CA HIS A 132 5.74 8.47 -5.92
C HIS A 132 4.31 8.70 -6.37
N TYR A 133 4.02 8.53 -7.66
CA TYR A 133 2.66 8.56 -8.17
C TYR A 133 1.83 7.38 -7.64
N LYS A 134 2.38 6.16 -7.65
CA LYS A 134 1.74 4.99 -7.03
C LYS A 134 1.53 5.20 -5.53
N GLU A 135 2.53 5.74 -4.80
CA GLU A 135 2.38 6.10 -3.38
C GLU A 135 1.26 7.12 -3.14
N TYR A 136 1.16 8.14 -4.00
CA TYR A 136 0.07 9.13 -3.98
C TYR A 136 -1.30 8.47 -4.20
N LEU A 137 -1.48 7.68 -5.26
CA LEU A 137 -2.76 7.02 -5.53
C LEU A 137 -3.15 6.07 -4.40
N VAL A 138 -2.20 5.31 -3.86
CA VAL A 138 -2.44 4.41 -2.72
C VAL A 138 -2.78 5.19 -1.46
N SER A 139 -2.22 6.38 -1.25
CA SER A 139 -2.61 7.24 -0.13
C SER A 139 -4.09 7.64 -0.21
N LEU A 140 -4.61 7.93 -1.40
CA LEU A 140 -6.03 8.23 -1.62
C LEU A 140 -6.91 6.98 -1.42
N ILE A 141 -6.50 5.84 -1.99
CA ILE A 141 -7.19 4.54 -1.80
C ILE A 141 -7.36 4.24 -0.31
N ASN A 142 -6.28 4.40 0.46
CA ASN A 142 -6.28 4.15 1.90
C ASN A 142 -7.09 5.20 2.68
N ALA A 143 -6.94 6.48 2.33
CA ALA A 143 -7.68 7.58 2.96
C ALA A 143 -9.20 7.37 2.87
N HIS A 144 -9.69 6.82 1.76
CA HIS A 144 -11.10 6.53 1.50
C HIS A 144 -11.52 5.09 1.82
N SER A 145 -10.62 4.26 2.35
CA SER A 145 -10.88 2.86 2.69
C SER A 145 -11.42 2.01 1.53
N LEU A 146 -10.86 2.21 0.35
CA LEU A 146 -11.26 1.47 -0.84
C LEU A 146 -10.64 0.06 -0.81
N ASP A 147 -11.47 -0.96 -1.01
CA ASP A 147 -11.03 -2.35 -1.09
C ASP A 147 -10.49 -2.64 -2.51
N PRO A 148 -9.26 -3.16 -2.69
CA PRO A 148 -8.75 -3.55 -4.00
C PRO A 148 -9.33 -4.87 -4.53
N ALA A 149 -9.90 -5.72 -3.67
CA ALA A 149 -10.38 -7.05 -4.06
C ALA A 149 -11.41 -7.05 -5.21
N PRO A 150 -12.33 -6.08 -5.34
CA PRO A 150 -13.25 -5.97 -6.47
C PRO A 150 -12.60 -5.75 -7.85
N LEU A 151 -11.28 -5.54 -7.93
CA LEU A 151 -10.53 -5.50 -9.20
C LEU A 151 -9.58 -6.70 -9.35
N TYR A 152 -9.60 -7.67 -8.44
CA TYR A 152 -8.75 -8.86 -8.53
C TYR A 152 -9.21 -9.79 -9.66
N GLU A 153 -8.24 -10.32 -10.38
CA GLU A 153 -8.41 -11.46 -11.26
C GLU A 153 -8.63 -12.74 -10.44
N ALA A 154 -9.13 -13.80 -11.08
CA ALA A 154 -9.41 -15.08 -10.43
C ALA A 154 -8.23 -15.62 -9.60
N SER A 155 -7.01 -15.56 -10.16
CA SER A 155 -5.80 -16.02 -9.49
C SER A 155 -5.43 -15.16 -8.27
N GLU A 156 -5.68 -13.85 -8.32
CA GLU A 156 -5.45 -12.93 -7.19
C GLU A 156 -6.45 -13.16 -6.07
N VAL A 157 -7.72 -13.44 -6.39
CA VAL A 157 -8.75 -13.81 -5.41
C VAL A 157 -8.35 -15.07 -4.67
N ILE A 158 -7.99 -16.14 -5.40
CA ILE A 158 -7.56 -17.41 -4.80
C ILE A 158 -6.34 -17.20 -3.91
N ARG A 159 -5.32 -16.48 -4.43
CA ARG A 159 -4.07 -16.24 -3.70
C ARG A 159 -4.27 -15.39 -2.45
N ALA A 160 -5.18 -14.42 -2.50
CA ALA A 160 -5.56 -13.63 -1.33
C ALA A 160 -6.33 -14.48 -0.32
N CYS A 161 -7.26 -15.33 -0.76
CA CYS A 161 -7.98 -16.24 0.12
C CYS A 161 -7.03 -17.17 0.89
N GLU A 162 -6.09 -17.81 0.20
CA GLU A 162 -5.04 -18.64 0.84
C GLU A 162 -4.26 -17.84 1.88
N ARG A 163 -3.82 -16.63 1.51
CA ARG A 163 -3.00 -15.78 2.38
C ARG A 163 -3.73 -15.34 3.65
N TYR A 164 -5.02 -15.04 3.53
CA TYR A 164 -5.85 -14.57 4.63
C TYR A 164 -6.66 -15.69 5.30
N LEU A 165 -6.31 -16.95 5.01
CA LEU A 165 -6.92 -18.15 5.60
C LEU A 165 -8.44 -18.22 5.39
N VAL A 166 -8.92 -17.68 4.26
CA VAL A 166 -10.30 -17.84 3.80
C VAL A 166 -10.46 -19.24 3.26
N ASP A 167 -11.55 -19.90 3.63
CA ASP A 167 -11.87 -21.24 3.15
C ASP A 167 -12.11 -21.29 1.63
N THR A 168 -11.20 -21.98 0.94
CA THR A 168 -11.17 -22.19 -0.51
C THR A 168 -11.78 -23.51 -0.97
N GLN A 169 -12.39 -24.32 -0.08
CA GLN A 169 -13.00 -25.57 -0.49
C GLN A 169 -14.09 -25.33 -1.54
N ARG A 170 -14.02 -26.08 -2.63
CA ARG A 170 -14.99 -26.03 -3.73
C ARG A 170 -16.14 -26.99 -3.43
N GLY A 171 -17.39 -26.53 -3.63
CA GLY A 171 -18.53 -27.44 -3.62
C GLY A 171 -18.48 -28.39 -4.81
N GLY A 172 -19.02 -29.61 -4.68
CA GLY A 172 -18.88 -30.66 -5.70
C GLY A 172 -19.17 -30.20 -7.14
N ASP A 173 -20.34 -29.58 -7.35
CA ASP A 173 -20.80 -29.11 -8.67
C ASP A 173 -20.79 -27.57 -8.79
N GLU A 174 -19.94 -26.88 -8.02
CA GLU A 174 -19.89 -25.42 -8.06
C GLU A 174 -19.20 -24.93 -9.33
N ASP A 175 -19.95 -24.21 -10.17
CA ASP A 175 -19.45 -23.53 -11.35
C ASP A 175 -18.31 -22.54 -11.00
N GLU A 176 -17.40 -22.30 -11.94
CA GLU A 176 -16.20 -21.47 -11.69
C GLU A 176 -16.55 -20.02 -11.34
N ASP A 177 -17.52 -19.41 -12.02
CA ASP A 177 -17.94 -18.03 -11.74
C ASP A 177 -18.60 -17.92 -10.36
N VAL A 178 -19.41 -18.92 -10.00
CA VAL A 178 -20.05 -19.01 -8.68
C VAL A 178 -19.02 -19.19 -7.57
N PHE A 179 -18.03 -20.06 -7.81
CA PHE A 179 -16.92 -20.30 -6.89
C PHE A 179 -16.11 -19.01 -6.65
N LEU A 180 -15.70 -18.32 -7.72
CA LEU A 180 -14.92 -17.09 -7.62
C LEU A 180 -15.71 -15.95 -6.95
N ALA A 181 -16.99 -15.78 -7.30
CA ALA A 181 -17.86 -14.79 -6.67
C ALA A 181 -18.01 -15.04 -5.16
N ARG A 182 -18.15 -16.32 -4.75
CA ARG A 182 -18.19 -16.71 -3.34
C ARG A 182 -16.87 -16.43 -2.63
N LEU A 183 -15.73 -16.77 -3.25
CA LEU A 183 -14.41 -16.47 -2.68
C LEU A 183 -14.18 -14.98 -2.50
N LEU A 184 -14.51 -14.17 -3.52
CA LEU A 184 -14.41 -12.72 -3.44
C LEU A 184 -15.26 -12.18 -2.29
N LYS A 185 -16.51 -12.65 -2.15
CA LYS A 185 -17.39 -12.26 -1.04
C LYS A 185 -16.77 -12.60 0.31
N LYS A 186 -16.31 -13.84 0.52
CA LYS A 186 -15.65 -14.26 1.77
C LYS A 186 -14.35 -13.47 2.03
N LEU A 187 -13.58 -13.16 0.99
CA LEU A 187 -12.36 -12.33 1.11
C LEU A 187 -12.68 -10.91 1.59
N MET A 188 -13.78 -10.33 1.11
CA MET A 188 -14.22 -9.00 1.53
C MET A 188 -14.73 -8.95 2.97
N GLU A 189 -15.09 -10.09 3.58
CA GLU A 189 -15.38 -10.19 5.01
C GLU A 189 -14.12 -10.10 5.88
N VAL A 190 -12.94 -10.40 5.32
CA VAL A 190 -11.65 -10.11 5.99
C VAL A 190 -11.45 -8.59 6.01
N PRO A 191 -11.25 -7.95 7.17
CA PRO A 191 -11.14 -6.50 7.25
C PRO A 191 -9.91 -5.98 6.48
N LEU A 192 -10.04 -4.75 5.96
CA LEU A 192 -8.90 -3.97 5.50
C LEU A 192 -7.96 -3.63 6.66
N GLY A 193 -6.77 -3.11 6.36
CA GLY A 193 -5.76 -2.84 7.38
C GLY A 193 -6.20 -1.88 8.47
N GLU A 194 -6.36 -2.36 9.71
CA GLU A 194 -6.80 -1.54 10.86
C GLU A 194 -5.80 -0.42 11.21
N LYS A 195 -4.52 -0.65 10.94
CA LYS A 195 -3.43 0.30 11.26
C LYS A 195 -2.96 1.10 10.04
N VAL A 196 -3.59 0.90 8.89
CA VAL A 196 -3.37 1.74 7.71
C VAL A 196 -3.91 3.14 8.02
N PRO A 197 -3.16 4.23 7.71
CA PRO A 197 -3.67 5.60 7.88
C PRO A 197 -4.91 5.85 6.99
N ARG A 198 -5.98 6.39 7.57
CA ARG A 198 -7.26 6.70 6.90
C ARG A 198 -7.72 8.12 7.25
N ASN A 199 -8.55 8.73 6.40
CA ASN A 199 -9.27 9.95 6.79
C ASN A 199 -10.30 9.57 7.87
N LYS A 200 -10.39 10.37 8.93
CA LYS A 200 -11.38 10.21 9.99
C LYS A 200 -12.58 11.10 9.72
#